data_AF-A0A959RKS0-F1
#
_entry.id   AF-A0A959RKS0-F1
#
_cell.length_a   1.000
_cell.length_b   1.000
_cell.length_c   1.000
_cell.angle_alpha   90.00
_cell.angle_beta   90.00
_cell.angle_gamma   90.00
#
_symmetry.space_group_name_H-M   'P 1'
#
loop_
_entity.id
_entity.type
_entity.pdbx_description
1 polymer ?
#
loop_
_entity_poly.entity_id
_entity_poly.type
_entity_poly.pdbx_seq_one_letter_code
_entity_poly.pdbx_strand_id
1 'polypeptide(L)'
;MNINRRNFIKGSSILFGSFLVQGNKSFPIQLLESNNLQLVGKSVGVYVESGGTIGWYVDGDTIVVIDSQFPENAKNFKSSLDSKSSVP
;
A
#
# COMPACT_ATOMS: atom_id res chain seq x y z
N MET A 1 11.82 37.06 -28.19
CA MET A 1 10.95 35.87 -28.44
C MET A 1 9.53 36.23 -28.04
N ASN A 2 8.62 36.41 -29.00
CA ASN A 2 7.22 36.72 -28.68
C ASN A 2 6.50 35.44 -28.24
N ILE A 3 6.34 35.27 -26.93
CA ILE A 3 5.64 34.11 -26.37
C ILE A 3 4.13 34.33 -26.53
N ASN A 4 3.51 33.54 -27.41
CA ASN A 4 2.06 33.52 -27.57
C ASN A 4 1.42 32.69 -26.44
N ARG A 5 0.31 33.16 -25.88
CA ARG A 5 -0.48 32.47 -24.84
C ARG A 5 -0.76 30.99 -25.18
N ARG A 6 -1.03 30.68 -26.45
CA ARG A 6 -1.25 29.31 -26.91
C ARG A 6 -0.02 28.41 -26.75
N ASN A 7 1.16 28.97 -27.01
CA ASN A 7 2.42 28.25 -26.90
C ASN A 7 2.83 28.08 -25.43
N PHE A 8 2.53 29.08 -24.58
CA PHE A 8 2.72 28.99 -23.13
C PHE A 8 1.87 27.89 -22.50
N ILE A 9 0.57 27.83 -22.83
CA ILE A 9 -0.34 26.80 -22.29
C ILE A 9 0.13 25.41 -22.75
N LYS A 10 0.42 25.22 -24.04
CA LYS A 10 0.89 23.92 -24.56
C LYS A 10 2.20 23.47 -23.90
N GLY A 11 3.18 24.37 -23.79
CA GLY A 11 4.47 24.05 -23.15
C GLY A 11 4.31 23.72 -21.67
N SER A 12 3.53 24.51 -20.95
CA SER A 12 3.31 24.31 -19.50
C SER A 12 2.52 23.03 -19.22
N SER A 13 1.52 22.69 -20.03
CA SER A 13 0.76 21.44 -19.87
C SER A 13 1.61 20.19 -20.09
N ILE A 14 2.55 20.21 -21.04
CA ILE A 14 3.46 19.08 -21.29
C ILE A 14 4.42 18.91 -20.12
N LEU A 15 5.02 20.00 -19.62
CA LEU A 15 5.94 19.98 -18.48
C LEU A 15 5.25 19.54 -17.18
N PHE A 16 4.00 19.98 -16.97
CA PHE A 16 3.22 19.58 -15.80
C PHE A 16 2.81 18.10 -15.89
N GLY A 17 2.39 17.64 -17.08
CA GLY A 17 2.07 16.23 -17.33
C GLY A 17 3.26 15.30 -17.14
N SER A 18 4.46 15.68 -17.60
CA SER A 18 5.66 14.87 -17.39
C SER A 18 6.09 14.81 -15.93
N PHE A 19 5.91 15.89 -15.16
CA PHE A 19 6.15 15.89 -13.70
C PHE A 19 5.22 14.92 -12.96
N LEU A 20 3.94 14.87 -13.33
CA LEU A 20 2.96 13.96 -12.73
C LEU A 20 3.23 12.49 -13.08
N VAL A 21 3.67 12.20 -14.31
CA VAL A 21 4.02 10.83 -14.74
C VAL A 21 5.32 10.34 -14.08
N GLN A 22 6.25 11.24 -13.80
CA GLN A 22 7.54 10.88 -13.21
C GLN A 22 7.49 10.72 -11.67
N GLY A 23 6.53 11.37 -11.00
CA GLY A 23 6.37 11.32 -9.53
C GLY A 23 5.80 10.01 -8.97
N ASN A 24 5.23 9.13 -9.79
CA ASN A 24 4.46 7.97 -9.32
C ASN A 24 5.10 6.60 -9.62
N LYS A 25 6.42 6.50 -9.72
CA LYS A 25 7.07 5.17 -9.74
C LYS A 25 7.02 4.44 -8.39
N SER A 26 6.63 5.14 -7.32
CA SER A 26 6.69 4.63 -5.93
C SER A 26 5.32 4.50 -5.25
N PHE A 27 4.21 4.78 -5.94
CA PHE A 27 2.89 4.42 -5.45
C PHE A 27 2.52 3.09 -6.07
N PRO A 28 2.68 1.96 -5.35
CA PRO A 28 1.96 0.78 -5.76
C PRO A 28 0.49 1.11 -5.58
N ILE A 29 -0.19 1.40 -6.69
CA ILE A 29 -1.60 1.02 -6.81
C ILE A 29 -1.54 -0.52 -6.83
N GLN A 30 -1.33 -1.10 -5.64
CA GLN A 30 -1.66 -2.48 -5.39
C GLN A 30 -3.15 -2.55 -5.64
N LEU A 31 -3.44 -3.01 -6.86
CA LEU A 31 -4.69 -3.56 -7.31
C LEU A 31 -5.45 -4.10 -6.10
N LEU A 32 -6.72 -3.73 -6.01
CA LEU A 32 -7.72 -4.25 -5.09
C LEU A 32 -7.81 -5.79 -5.19
N GLU A 33 -6.80 -6.52 -4.76
CA GLU A 33 -7.04 -7.81 -4.13
C GLU A 33 -7.69 -7.47 -2.79
N SER A 34 -8.87 -8.03 -2.56
CA SER A 34 -9.59 -8.02 -1.28
C SER A 34 -8.80 -8.82 -0.23
N ASN A 35 -7.57 -8.42 0.00
CA ASN A 35 -6.72 -9.01 1.00
C ASN A 35 -6.98 -8.24 2.28
N ASN A 36 -7.50 -8.94 3.29
CA ASN A 36 -7.75 -8.38 4.60
C ASN A 36 -6.46 -7.80 5.22
N LEU A 37 -5.28 -8.22 4.74
CA LEU A 37 -3.98 -7.63 5.03
C LEU A 37 -3.74 -6.32 4.25
N GLN A 38 -3.81 -5.20 4.96
CA GLN A 38 -3.54 -3.87 4.44
C GLN A 38 -2.22 -3.34 4.99
N LEU A 39 -1.34 -2.88 4.11
CA LEU A 39 -0.09 -2.22 4.49
C LEU A 39 -0.37 -0.76 4.88
N VAL A 40 0.16 -0.33 6.03
CA VAL A 40 0.13 1.08 6.47
C VAL A 40 1.51 1.72 6.26
N GLY A 41 2.57 0.92 6.31
CA GLY A 41 3.94 1.32 6.00
C GLY A 41 4.76 0.14 5.45
N LYS A 42 6.09 0.29 5.38
CA LYS A 42 6.97 -0.76 4.81
C LYS A 42 6.91 -2.10 5.57
N SER A 43 6.79 -2.01 6.89
CA SER A 43 6.94 -3.13 7.83
C SER A 43 5.77 -3.21 8.81
N VAL A 44 4.73 -2.39 8.61
CA VAL A 44 3.59 -2.26 9.52
C VAL A 44 2.30 -2.27 8.72
N GLY A 45 1.28 -2.93 9.26
CA GLY A 45 -0.02 -3.01 8.63
C GLY A 45 -1.13 -3.35 9.60
N VAL A 46 -2.32 -3.49 9.03
CA VAL A 46 -3.51 -3.95 9.72
C VAL A 46 -4.11 -5.13 8.98
N TYR A 47 -4.78 -6.01 9.70
CA TYR A 47 -5.60 -7.09 9.17
C TYR A 47 -7.04 -6.82 9.60
N VAL A 48 -7.96 -6.68 8.64
CA VAL A 48 -9.35 -6.31 8.92
C VAL A 48 -10.28 -7.43 8.48
N GLU A 49 -11.11 -7.92 9.40
CA GLU A 49 -12.14 -8.92 9.13
C GLU A 49 -13.44 -8.56 9.89
N SER A 50 -14.54 -9.27 9.65
CA SER A 50 -15.83 -9.03 10.31
C SER A 50 -15.75 -9.06 11.85
N GLY A 51 -14.76 -9.75 12.41
CA GLY A 51 -14.56 -9.87 13.85
C GLY A 51 -13.62 -8.82 14.47
N GLY A 52 -13.05 -7.87 13.72
CA GLY A 52 -12.17 -6.83 14.26
C GLY A 52 -10.93 -6.55 13.43
N THR A 53 -10.06 -5.68 13.97
CA THR A 53 -8.83 -5.23 13.31
C THR A 53 -7.61 -5.64 14.13
N ILE A 54 -6.72 -6.42 13.53
CA ILE A 54 -5.43 -6.80 14.12
C ILE A 54 -4.35 -5.87 13.58
N GLY A 55 -3.57 -5.25 14.45
CA GLY A 55 -2.36 -4.51 14.05
C GLY A 55 -1.15 -5.44 14.02
N TRP A 56 -0.26 -5.25 13.05
CA TRP A 56 0.95 -6.07 12.93
C TRP A 56 2.18 -5.26 12.48
N TYR A 57 3.35 -5.68 12.95
CA TYR A 57 4.66 -5.17 12.55
C TYR A 57 5.63 -6.34 12.37
N VAL A 58 6.44 -6.31 11.31
CA VAL A 58 7.42 -7.36 10.98
C VAL A 58 8.79 -6.72 10.76
N ASP A 59 9.82 -7.24 11.42
CA ASP A 59 11.21 -6.84 11.23
C ASP A 59 12.16 -8.03 11.42
N GLY A 60 12.89 -8.39 10.37
CA GLY A 60 13.76 -9.57 10.35
C GLY A 60 13.03 -10.83 10.83
N ASP A 61 13.47 -11.36 11.96
CA ASP A 61 12.93 -12.58 12.59
C ASP A 61 11.84 -12.29 13.64
N THR A 62 11.39 -11.03 13.78
CA THR A 62 10.43 -10.61 14.79
C THR A 62 9.10 -10.19 14.19
N ILE A 63 8.01 -10.61 14.82
CA ILE A 63 6.66 -10.12 14.56
C ILE A 63 6.01 -9.63 15.86
N VAL A 64 5.42 -8.44 15.79
CA VAL A 64 4.57 -7.89 16.86
C VAL A 64 3.15 -7.86 16.36
N VAL A 65 2.22 -8.37 17.17
CA VAL A 65 0.79 -8.45 16.85
C VAL A 65 0.00 -7.86 18.01
N ILE A 66 -0.94 -6.97 17.71
CA ILE A 66 -1.83 -6.33 18.68
C ILE A 66 -3.30 -6.58 18.33
N ASP A 67 -4.15 -6.57 19.36
CA ASP A 67 -5.61 -6.76 19.23
C ASP A 67 -6.01 -8.15 18.66
N SER A 68 -5.27 -9.20 19.06
CA SER A 68 -5.53 -10.60 18.67
C SER A 68 -6.51 -11.33 19.60
N GLN A 69 -7.46 -10.60 20.19
CA GLN A 69 -8.36 -11.13 21.23
C GLN A 69 -9.38 -12.18 20.74
N PHE A 70 -9.63 -12.27 19.43
CA PHE A 70 -10.57 -13.23 18.82
C PHE A 70 -9.82 -14.41 18.19
N PRO A 71 -9.98 -15.65 18.70
CA PRO A 71 -9.19 -16.80 18.27
C PRO A 71 -9.34 -17.16 16.78
N GLU A 72 -10.52 -16.98 16.20
CA GLU A 72 -10.78 -17.27 14.79
C GLU A 72 -10.06 -16.28 13.87
N ASN A 73 -10.20 -14.98 14.13
CA ASN A 73 -9.50 -13.93 13.39
C ASN A 73 -7.97 -14.09 13.49
N ALA A 74 -7.45 -14.46 14.66
CA ALA A 74 -6.01 -14.69 14.85
C ALA A 74 -5.48 -15.84 13.97
N LYS A 75 -6.28 -16.91 13.82
CA LYS A 75 -5.95 -18.02 12.90
C LYS A 75 -5.99 -17.56 11.44
N ASN A 76 -7.00 -16.79 11.06
CA ASN A 76 -7.16 -16.29 9.69
C ASN A 76 -6.04 -15.30 9.33
N PHE A 77 -5.65 -14.42 10.26
CA PHE A 77 -4.50 -13.54 10.14
C PHE A 77 -3.21 -14.33 9.90
N LYS A 78 -2.93 -15.33 10.74
CA LYS A 78 -1.73 -16.18 10.60
C LYS A 78 -1.71 -16.87 9.23
N SER A 79 -2.82 -17.48 8.83
CA SER A 79 -2.91 -18.15 7.52
C SER A 79 -2.68 -17.18 6.36
N SER A 80 -3.21 -15.96 6.48
CA SER A 80 -3.04 -14.90 5.48
C SER A 80 -1.56 -14.47 5.39
N LEU A 81 -0.88 -14.34 6.53
CA LEU A 81 0.54 -14.00 6.60
C LEU A 81 1.42 -15.11 6.01
N ASP A 82 1.18 -16.37 6.37
CA ASP A 82 1.92 -17.54 5.87
C ASP A 82 1.83 -17.63 4.33
N SER A 83 0.64 -17.37 3.76
CA SER A 83 0.43 -17.39 2.31
C SER A 83 1.24 -16.33 1.55
N LYS A 84 1.50 -15.17 2.18
CA LYS A 84 2.33 -14.10 1.60
C LYS A 84 3.82 -14.36 1.80
N SER A 85 4.20 -15.05 2.87
CA SER A 85 5.59 -15.43 3.14
C SER A 85 6.08 -16.58 2.25
N SER A 86 5.19 -17.41 1.71
CA SER A 86 5.53 -18.57 0.88
C SER A 86 5.78 -18.26 -0.62
N VAL A 87 6.06 -16.99 -0.96
CA VAL A 87 6.54 -16.64 -2.30
C VAL A 87 8.08 -16.69 -2.27
N PRO A 88 8.73 -17.53 -3.10
CA PRO A 88 10.19 -17.73 -3.07
C PRO A 88 10.98 -16.47 -3.41
#